data_AF-A0A9D8HEC6-F1
#
_entry.id   AF-A0A9D8HEC6-F1
#
_cell.length_a   1.000
_cell.length_b   1.000
_cell.length_c   1.000
_cell.angle_alpha   90.00
_cell.angle_beta   90.00
_cell.angle_gamma   90.00
#
_symmetry.space_group_name_H-M   'P 1'
#
loop_
_entity.id
_entity.type
_entity.pdbx_description
1 polymer ?
#
loop_
_entity_poly.entity_id
_entity_poly.type
_entity_poly.pdbx_seq_one_letter_code
_entity_poly.pdbx_strand_id
1 'polypeptide(L)' 'MVVVAGSGPDHVVVRPIYRTKGFAGRDCRSTEITDLGTAGLSAPSVVSFEERRVPIARLGQRIGVLATDDWNQL' A
#
# COMPACT_ATOMS: atom_id res chain seq x y z
N MET A 1 -3.14 6.93 1.35
CA MET A 1 -3.64 5.77 0.57
C MET A 1 -3.19 4.50 1.29
N VAL A 2 -3.83 3.36 1.06
CA VAL A 2 -3.45 2.10 1.72
C VAL A 2 -3.55 0.92 0.75
N VAL A 3 -2.80 -0.13 1.02
CA VAL A 3 -2.95 -1.46 0.42
C VAL A 3 -3.72 -2.33 1.41
N VAL A 4 -4.68 -3.11 0.95
CA VAL A 4 -5.34 -4.13 1.79
C VAL A 4 -4.48 -5.39 1.78
N ALA A 5 -3.90 -5.74 2.93
CA ALA A 5 -3.01 -6.88 3.12
C ALA A 5 -3.76 -8.15 3.55
N GLY A 6 -4.96 -8.00 4.11
CA GLY A 6 -5.81 -9.09 4.57
C GLY A 6 -7.18 -8.61 5.03
N SER A 7 -8.07 -9.55 5.33
CA SER A 7 -9.42 -9.24 5.80
C SER A 7 -9.85 -10.17 6.93
N GLY A 8 -10.64 -9.61 7.85
CA GLY A 8 -11.38 -10.32 8.88
C GLY A 8 -12.88 -10.06 8.75
N PRO A 9 -13.71 -10.47 9.73
CA PRO A 9 -15.17 -10.39 9.64
C PRO A 9 -15.71 -8.95 9.51
N ASP A 10 -15.09 -7.99 10.18
CA ASP A 10 -15.54 -6.59 10.31
C ASP A 10 -14.45 -5.55 10.01
N HIS A 11 -13.23 -6.00 9.76
CA HIS A 11 -12.06 -5.16 9.54
C HIS A 11 -11.20 -5.70 8.40
N VAL A 12 -10.33 -4.83 7.90
CA VAL A 12 -9.22 -5.19 7.03
C VAL A 12 -7.90 -4.86 7.70
N VAL A 13 -6.87 -5.62 7.35
CA VAL A 13 -5.49 -5.27 7.64
C VAL A 13 -4.97 -4.47 6.46
N VAL A 14 -4.45 -3.27 6.73
CA VAL A 14 -3.96 -2.37 5.70
C VAL A 14 -2.54 -1.93 5.96
N ARG A 15 -1.81 -1.68 4.88
CA ARG A 15 -0.46 -1.11 4.87
C ARG A 15 -0.47 0.29 4.26
N PRO A 16 0.07 1.32 4.94
CA PRO A 16 0.07 2.69 4.43
C PRO A 16 0.92 2.87 3.16
N ILE A 17 0.42 3.70 2.24
CA ILE A 17 1.16 4.18 1.05
C ILE A 17 1.52 5.64 1.25
N TYR A 18 2.80 5.97 1.06
CA TYR A 18 3.34 7.33 1.10
C TYR A 18 3.92 7.72 -0.25
N ARG A 19 3.80 9.01 -0.62
CA ARG A 19 4.47 9.54 -1.82
C ARG A 19 5.96 9.75 -1.54
N THR A 20 6.82 9.39 -2.48
CA THR A 20 8.28 9.41 -2.29
C THR A 20 8.91 10.81 -2.33
N LYS A 21 8.12 11.91 -2.36
CA LYS A 21 8.67 13.27 -2.46
C LYS A 21 9.44 13.62 -1.17
N GLY A 22 10.75 13.34 -1.16
CA GLY A 22 11.64 13.47 0.00
C GLY A 22 11.87 12.19 0.81
N PHE A 23 11.39 11.02 0.35
CA PHE A 23 11.69 9.74 1.01
C PHE A 23 13.02 9.22 0.46
N ALA A 24 14.06 9.31 1.28
CA ALA A 24 15.42 8.92 0.91
C ALA A 24 15.59 7.40 0.99
N GLY A 25 15.14 6.70 -0.03
CA GLY A 25 15.45 5.29 -0.27
C GLY A 25 14.87 4.31 0.74
N ARG A 26 15.00 3.02 0.40
CA ARG A 26 14.65 1.86 1.23
C ARG A 26 15.05 2.08 2.69
N ASP A 27 14.10 2.44 3.54
CA ASP A 27 14.19 2.01 4.92
C ASP A 27 13.87 0.51 4.94
N CYS A 28 14.38 -0.24 5.92
CA CYS A 28 14.05 -1.66 6.07
C CYS A 28 12.56 -1.91 6.41
N ARG A 29 11.72 -0.87 6.36
CA ARG A 29 10.33 -0.83 6.80
C ARG A 29 9.37 -0.46 5.66
N SER A 30 9.86 -0.36 4.43
CA SER A 30 9.06 -0.03 3.26
C SER A 30 9.68 -0.60 1.99
N THR A 31 8.85 -0.72 0.96
CA THR A 31 9.28 -1.03 -0.41
C THR A 31 8.67 -0.04 -1.39
N GLU A 32 9.38 0.22 -2.48
CA GLU A 32 8.91 1.07 -3.57
C GLU A 32 7.86 0.33 -4.40
N ILE A 33 6.84 1.05 -4.87
CA ILE A 33 5.88 0.55 -5.86
C ILE A 33 6.46 0.81 -7.24
N THR A 34 6.79 -0.26 -7.96
CA THR A 34 7.42 -0.14 -9.28
C THR A 34 6.39 0.00 -10.40
N ASP A 35 5.24 -0.68 -10.30
CA ASP A 35 4.14 -0.55 -11.26
C ASP A 35 3.07 0.42 -10.77
N LEU A 36 3.35 1.71 -10.95
CA LEU A 36 2.42 2.79 -10.58
C LEU A 36 1.11 2.74 -11.38
N GLY A 37 1.15 2.24 -12.62
CA GLY A 37 -0.01 2.17 -13.51
C GLY A 37 -1.06 1.19 -12.99
N THR A 38 -0.65 -0.05 -12.71
CA THR A 38 -1.52 -1.09 -12.14
C THR A 38 -2.00 -0.69 -10.75
N ALA A 39 -1.14 -0.03 -9.96
CA ALA A 39 -1.49 0.50 -8.64
C ALA A 39 -2.44 1.71 -8.66
N GLY A 40 -2.72 2.30 -9.83
CA GLY A 40 -3.58 3.49 -9.95
C GLY A 40 -2.96 4.75 -9.34
N LEU A 41 -1.63 4.83 -9.33
CA LEU A 41 -0.86 5.92 -8.73
C LEU A 41 -0.25 6.80 -9.81
N SER A 42 -0.35 8.12 -9.65
CA SER A 42 0.18 9.09 -10.61
C SER A 42 1.58 9.59 -10.28
N ALA A 43 2.19 9.08 -9.20
CA ALA A 43 3.47 9.55 -8.69
C ALA A 43 4.20 8.43 -7.96
N PRO A 44 5.55 8.45 -7.95
CA PRO A 44 6.36 7.53 -7.15
C PRO A 44 5.85 7.43 -5.73
N SER A 45 5.71 6.20 -5.25
CA SER A 45 5.16 5.90 -3.93
C SER A 45 5.84 4.67 -3.32
N VAL A 46 5.78 4.58 -1.99
CA VAL A 46 6.29 3.46 -1.20
C VAL A 46 5.15 2.89 -0.35
N VAL A 47 5.18 1.59 -0.11
CA VAL A 47 4.31 0.89 0.86
C VAL A 47 5.13 0.60 2.11
N SER A 48 4.61 0.93 3.28
CA SER A 48 5.24 0.53 4.54
C SER A 48 4.84 -0.90 4.93
N PHE A 49 5.75 -1.66 5.56
CA PHE A 49 5.46 -2.95 6.18
C PHE A 49 4.64 -2.81 7.47
N GLU A 50 4.41 -1.60 7.98
CA GLU A 50 3.55 -1.38 9.14
C GLU A 50 2.09 -1.75 8.80
N GLU A 51 1.49 -2.58 9.63
CA GLU A 51 0.11 -3.02 9.47
C GLU A 51 -0.83 -2.33 10.46
N ARG A 52 -2.01 -1.96 9.98
CA ARG A 52 -3.09 -1.39 10.81
C ARG A 52 -4.40 -2.10 10.53
N ARG A 53 -5.17 -2.34 11.59
CA ARG A 53 -6.55 -2.81 11.46
C ARG A 53 -7.47 -1.62 11.27
N VAL A 54 -8.31 -1.67 10.24
CA VAL A 54 -9.25 -0.62 9.92
C VAL A 54 -10.63 -1.25 9.68
N PRO A 55 -11.71 -0.74 10.31
CA PRO A 55 -13.07 -1.20 10.01
C PRO A 55 -13.37 -1.11 8.51
N ILE A 56 -14.03 -2.11 7.94
CA ILE A 56 -14.37 -2.15 6.50
C ILE A 56 -15.14 -0.89 6.08
N ALA A 57 -16.03 -0.39 6.94
CA ALA A 57 -16.82 0.81 6.70
C ALA A 57 -16.00 2.11 6.51
N ARG A 58 -14.71 2.11 6.89
CA ARG A 58 -13.81 3.25 6.68
C ARG A 58 -13.07 3.19 5.34
N LEU A 59 -13.19 2.09 4.59
CA LEU A 59 -12.57 1.98 3.28
C LEU A 59 -13.30 2.88 2.28
N GLY A 60 -12.51 3.68 1.57
CA GLY A 60 -12.99 4.43 0.41
C GLY A 60 -13.04 3.56 -0.85
N GLN A 61 -13.21 4.24 -1.98
CA GLN A 61 -13.19 3.60 -3.29
C GLN A 61 -11.81 2.97 -3.59
N ARG A 62 -11.83 1.78 -4.20
CA ARG A 62 -10.63 1.14 -4.74
C ARG A 62 -10.08 1.95 -5.92
N ILE A 63 -8.77 2.22 -5.90
CA ILE A 63 -8.08 2.99 -6.95
C ILE A 63 -7.23 2.13 -7.90
N GLY A 64 -6.82 0.91 -7.49
CA GLY A 64 -5.93 0.04 -8.27
C GLY A 64 -5.64 -1.29 -7.57
N VAL A 65 -4.58 -1.97 -8.00
CA VAL A 65 -4.05 -3.21 -7.39
C VAL A 65 -2.53 -3.16 -7.44
N LEU A 66 -1.84 -3.73 -6.45
CA LEU A 66 -0.41 -3.94 -6.61
C LEU A 66 -0.13 -5.05 -7.63
N ALA A 67 0.90 -4.86 -8.45
CA ALA A 67 1.44 -5.93 -9.26
C ALA A 67 1.98 -7.06 -8.36
N THR A 68 1.98 -8.29 -8.87
CA THR A 68 2.45 -9.47 -8.12
C THR A 68 3.87 -9.30 -7.60
N ASP A 69 4.76 -8.69 -8.38
CA ASP A 69 6.16 -8.48 -7.99
C ASP A 69 6.30 -7.46 -6.85
N ASP A 70 5.49 -6.39 -6.87
CA ASP A 70 5.44 -5.41 -5.78
C ASP A 70 4.82 -6.05 -4.52
N TRP A 71 3.81 -6.92 -4.69
CA TRP A 71 3.19 -7.66 -3.59
C TRP A 71 4.15 -8.68 -2.96
N ASN A 72 4.95 -9.38 -3.74
CA ASN A 72 5.90 -10.37 -3.21
C ASN A 72 7.06 -9.74 -2.43
N GLN A 73 7.27 -8.43 -2.58
CA GLN A 73 8.26 -7.66 -1.79
C GLN A 73 7.71 -7.19 -0.45
N LEU A 74 6.41 -7.41 -0.18
CA LEU A 74 5.69 -7.05 1.04
C LEU A 74 5.63 -8.21 2.03
#